data_AF-A0A0P9RKD3-F1
#
_entry.id   AF-A0A0P9RKD3-F1
#
_cell.length_a   1.000
_cell.length_b   1.000
_cell.length_c   1.000
_cell.angle_alpha   90.00
_cell.angle_beta   90.00
_cell.angle_gamma   90.00
#
_symmetry.space_group_name_H-M   'P 1'
#
loop_
_entity.id
_entity.type
_entity.pdbx_description
1 polymer ?
#
loop_
_entity_poly.entity_id
_entity_poly.type
_entity_poly.pdbx_seq_one_letter_code
_entity_poly.pdbx_strand_id
1 'polypeptide(L)'
;MTIEIQTLEDKILEIFRSVTQVPSLTADDDFFNSGGDSLLAVEAGFQISQIIDQEVDPMVIFVFTTASACAVAVSEQYLTA
;
A
#
# COMPACT_ATOMS: atom_id res chain seq x y z
N MET A 1 4.36 -27.33 -5.44
CA MET A 1 4.61 -25.91 -5.75
C MET A 1 3.31 -25.19 -5.48
N THR A 2 3.15 -24.66 -4.28
CA THR A 2 1.94 -23.94 -3.87
C THR A 2 2.02 -22.56 -4.53
N ILE A 3 1.03 -22.21 -5.34
CA ILE A 3 0.91 -20.85 -5.85
C ILE A 3 0.25 -20.06 -4.71
N GLU A 4 1.02 -19.24 -4.00
CA GLU A 4 0.43 -18.26 -3.09
C GLU A 4 -0.23 -17.18 -3.94
N ILE A 5 -1.55 -17.07 -3.83
CA ILE A 5 -2.29 -15.98 -4.43
C ILE A 5 -2.11 -14.79 -3.50
N GLN A 6 -1.18 -13.88 -3.82
CA GLN A 6 -1.03 -12.62 -3.10
C GLN A 6 -2.16 -11.67 -3.46
N THR A 7 -2.82 -11.12 -2.45
CA THR A 7 -3.86 -10.10 -2.61
C THR A 7 -3.24 -8.72 -2.86
N LEU A 8 -4.06 -7.73 -3.26
CA LEU A 8 -3.59 -6.34 -3.35
C LEU A 8 -3.15 -5.82 -1.97
N GLU A 9 -3.85 -6.21 -0.91
CA GLU A 9 -3.49 -5.89 0.47
C GLU A 9 -2.10 -6.44 0.84
N ASP A 10 -1.81 -7.70 0.53
CA ASP A 10 -0.50 -8.31 0.79
C ASP A 10 0.63 -7.53 0.09
N LYS A 11 0.40 -7.16 -1.17
CA LYS A 11 1.36 -6.38 -1.96
C LYS A 11 1.59 -4.99 -1.40
N ILE A 12 0.53 -4.28 -1.01
CA ILE A 12 0.64 -2.95 -0.40
C ILE A 12 1.33 -3.05 0.97
N LEU A 13 1.03 -4.09 1.75
CA LEU A 13 1.69 -4.34 3.02
C LEU A 13 3.19 -4.61 2.84
N GLU A 14 3.59 -5.37 1.83
CA GLU A 14 5.00 -5.57 1.48
C GLU A 14 5.70 -4.26 1.10
N ILE A 15 5.05 -3.39 0.32
CA ILE A 15 5.56 -2.04 0.02
C ILE A 15 5.75 -1.25 1.32
N PHE A 16 4.73 -1.22 2.19
CA PHE A 16 4.78 -0.47 3.44
C PHE A 16 5.91 -0.95 4.34
N ARG A 17 6.07 -2.26 4.51
CA ARG A 17 7.19 -2.87 5.24
C ARG A 17 8.54 -2.49 4.64
N SER A 18 8.63 -2.48 3.32
CA SER A 18 9.86 -2.11 2.60
C SER A 18 10.23 -0.64 2.80
N VAL A 19 9.29 0.30 2.64
CA VAL A 19 9.61 1.73 2.76
C VAL A 19 9.80 2.17 4.22
N THR A 20 9.05 1.59 5.17
CA THR A 20 9.18 1.91 6.61
C THR A 20 10.32 1.15 7.30
N GLN A 21 10.85 0.10 6.67
CA GLN A 21 11.81 -0.83 7.28
C GLN A 21 11.27 -1.50 8.57
N VAL A 22 9.95 -1.75 8.61
CA VAL A 22 9.26 -2.41 9.73
C VAL A 22 8.66 -3.74 9.25
N PRO A 23 9.40 -4.87 9.30
CA PRO A 23 8.91 -6.16 8.81
C PRO A 23 7.69 -6.70 9.58
N SER A 24 7.51 -6.26 10.83
CA SER A 24 6.41 -6.69 11.70
C SER A 24 5.09 -5.96 11.45
N LEU A 25 5.07 -4.97 10.56
CA LEU A 25 3.87 -4.20 10.23
C LEU A 25 2.75 -5.14 9.77
N THR A 26 1.53 -4.92 10.24
CA THR A 26 0.32 -5.64 9.83
C THR A 26 -0.53 -4.80 8.89
N ALA A 27 -1.52 -5.42 8.21
CA ALA A 27 -2.34 -4.72 7.23
C ALA A 27 -3.19 -3.57 7.82
N ASP A 28 -3.46 -3.64 9.12
CA ASP A 28 -4.26 -2.67 9.87
C ASP A 28 -3.41 -1.65 10.63
N ASP A 29 -2.08 -1.79 10.62
CA ASP A 29 -1.20 -0.81 11.26
C ASP A 29 -1.15 0.48 10.43
N ASP A 30 -1.25 1.61 11.15
CA ASP A 30 -1.15 2.93 10.53
C ASP A 30 0.29 3.21 10.07
N PHE A 31 0.41 3.58 8.81
CA PHE A 31 1.68 3.84 8.12
C PHE A 31 2.51 4.92 8.83
N PHE A 32 1.88 6.02 9.23
CA PHE A 32 2.56 7.18 9.83
C PHE A 32 2.93 6.91 11.29
N ASN A 33 2.09 6.18 12.02
CA ASN A 33 2.42 5.73 13.38
C ASN A 33 3.58 4.71 13.39
N SER A 34 3.82 4.05 12.26
CA SER A 34 4.86 3.03 12.10
C SER A 34 6.20 3.59 11.59
N GLY A 35 6.34 4.91 11.55
CA GLY A 35 7.57 5.59 11.10
C GLY A 35 7.54 6.02 9.63
N GLY A 36 6.40 5.87 8.95
CA GLY A 36 6.16 6.46 7.63
C GLY A 36 6.13 7.99 7.69
N ASP A 37 6.64 8.63 6.65
CA ASP A 37 6.57 10.08 6.46
C ASP A 37 6.03 10.44 5.06
N SER A 38 5.96 11.74 4.75
CA SER A 38 5.46 12.20 3.44
C SER A 38 6.28 11.69 2.26
N LEU A 39 7.60 11.57 2.40
CA LEU A 39 8.47 11.09 1.32
C LEU A 39 8.26 9.59 1.10
N LEU A 40 8.18 8.82 2.18
CA LEU A 40 7.90 7.38 2.12
C LEU A 40 6.49 7.10 1.60
N ALA A 41 5.50 7.95 1.91
CA ALA A 41 4.15 7.85 1.34
C ALA A 41 4.15 8.06 -0.17
N VAL A 42 4.92 9.06 -0.67
CA VAL A 42 5.08 9.28 -2.12
C VAL A 42 5.78 8.09 -2.79
N GLU A 43 6.83 7.55 -2.17
CA GLU A 43 7.53 6.37 -2.68
C GLU A 43 6.61 5.14 -2.72
N ALA A 44 5.83 4.90 -1.66
CA ALA A 44 4.87 3.82 -1.61
C ALA A 44 3.78 3.99 -2.69
N GLY A 45 3.22 5.18 -2.86
CA GLY A 45 2.22 5.45 -3.92
C GLY A 45 2.76 5.17 -5.33
N PHE A 46 4.02 5.51 -5.58
CA PHE A 46 4.69 5.18 -6.84
C PHE A 46 4.87 3.66 -7.03
N GLN A 47 5.24 2.93 -5.98
CA GLN A 47 5.34 1.46 -6.05
C GLN A 47 3.97 0.80 -6.27
N ILE A 48 2.90 1.29 -5.62
CA ILE A 48 1.53 0.80 -5.83
C ILE A 48 1.10 1.04 -7.29
N SER A 49 1.42 2.21 -7.85
CA SER A 49 1.11 2.55 -9.25
C SER A 49 1.71 1.53 -10.24
N GLN A 50 2.93 1.07 -9.98
CA GLN A 50 3.59 0.05 -10.80
C GLN A 50 2.94 -1.33 -10.69
N ILE A 51 2.34 -1.66 -9.54
CA ILE A 51 1.67 -2.95 -9.33
C ILE A 51 0.37 -3.04 -10.12
N ILE A 52 -0.38 -1.94 -10.20
CA ILE A 52 -1.68 -1.90 -10.86
C ILE A 52 -1.63 -1.36 -12.30
N ASP A 53 -0.44 -0.98 -12.78
CA ASP A 53 -0.20 -0.37 -14.10
C ASP A 53 -1.08 0.87 -14.36
N GLN A 54 -1.26 1.70 -13.32
CA GLN A 54 -2.05 2.93 -13.36
C GLN A 54 -1.49 3.97 -12.41
N GLU A 55 -1.59 5.24 -12.76
CA GLU A 55 -1.16 6.36 -11.91
C GLU A 55 -2.06 6.47 -10.67
N VAL A 56 -1.48 6.25 -9.49
CA VAL A 56 -2.16 6.41 -8.19
C VAL A 56 -1.71 7.73 -7.56
N ASP A 57 -2.68 8.54 -7.13
CA ASP A 57 -2.38 9.75 -6.37
C ASP A 57 -1.84 9.36 -4.97
N PRO A 58 -0.63 9.78 -4.57
CA PRO A 58 -0.09 9.53 -3.23
C PRO A 58 -1.01 9.98 -2.10
N MET A 59 -1.95 10.91 -2.35
CA MET A 59 -3.01 11.30 -1.42
C MET A 59 -3.80 10.10 -0.86
N VAL A 60 -3.87 8.97 -1.60
CA VAL A 60 -4.56 7.76 -1.11
C VAL A 60 -3.98 7.26 0.21
N ILE A 61 -2.66 7.35 0.43
CA ILE A 61 -2.01 6.87 1.66
C ILE A 61 -2.25 7.84 2.82
N PHE A 62 -2.42 9.14 2.53
CA PHE A 62 -2.76 10.13 3.56
C PHE A 62 -4.21 10.02 4.05
N VAL A 63 -5.11 9.54 3.20
CA VAL A 63 -6.53 9.34 3.53
C VAL A 63 -6.76 7.95 4.12
N PHE A 64 -6.12 6.93 3.54
CA PHE A 64 -6.26 5.53 3.91
C PHE A 64 -4.92 5.04 4.46
N THR A 65 -4.68 5.30 5.73
CA THR A 65 -3.34 5.17 6.34
C THR A 65 -2.88 3.74 6.60
N THR A 66 -3.72 2.73 6.35
CA THR A 66 -3.40 1.30 6.54
C THR A 66 -3.32 0.58 5.19
N ALA A 67 -2.58 -0.53 5.12
CA ALA A 67 -2.48 -1.30 3.88
C ALA A 67 -3.84 -1.88 3.45
N SER A 68 -4.66 -2.32 4.42
CA SER A 68 -6.01 -2.83 4.15
C SER A 68 -6.91 -1.73 3.58
N ALA A 69 -6.92 -0.54 4.19
CA ALA A 69 -7.73 0.58 3.71
C ALA A 69 -7.25 1.09 2.35
N CYS A 70 -5.93 1.16 2.13
CA CYS A 70 -5.35 1.48 0.81
C CYS A 70 -5.78 0.48 -0.26
N ALA A 71 -5.74 -0.82 0.04
CA ALA A 71 -6.13 -1.86 -0.92
C ALA A 71 -7.59 -1.72 -1.36
N VAL A 72 -8.50 -1.46 -0.42
CA VAL A 72 -9.91 -1.20 -0.73
C VAL A 72 -10.03 0.04 -1.61
N ALA A 73 -9.47 1.18 -1.18
CA ALA A 73 -9.56 2.43 -1.92
C ALA A 73 -8.97 2.33 -3.34
N VAL A 74 -7.81 1.67 -3.48
CA VAL A 74 -7.18 1.46 -4.78
C VAL A 74 -8.05 0.55 -5.66
N SER A 75 -8.59 -0.53 -5.09
CA SER A 75 -9.47 -1.43 -5.85
C SER A 75 -10.75 -0.76 -6.33
N GLU A 76 -11.34 0.12 -5.53
CA GLU A 76 -12.58 0.84 -5.86
C GLU A 76 -12.36 1.99 -6.84
N GLN A 77 -11.21 2.67 -6.78
CA GLN A 77 -10.95 3.87 -7.59
C GLN A 77 -10.29 3.58 -8.94
N TYR A 78 -9.54 2.48 -9.03
CA TYR A 78 -8.63 2.20 -10.16
C TYR A 78 -8.90 0.84 -10.83
N LEU A 79 -9.51 -0.11 -10.11
CA LEU A 79 -9.72 -1.47 -10.62
C LEU A 79 -11.19 -1.81 -10.92
N THR A 80 -12.12 -0.87 -10.73
CA THR A 80 -13.51 -1.03 -11.18
C THR A 80 -13.62 -0.76 -12.68
N ALA A 81 -13.88 -1.82 -13.43
CA ALA A 81 -14.24 -1.78 -14.85
C ALA A 81 -15.59 -1.09 -15.12
#